data_AF-A0A8T2T8H8-F1
#
_entry.id   AF-A0A8T2T8H8-F1
#
_cell.length_a   1.000
_cell.length_b   1.000
_cell.length_c   1.000
_cell.angle_alpha   90.00
_cell.angle_beta   90.00
_cell.angle_gamma   90.00
#
_symmetry.space_group_name_H-M   'P 1'
#
loop_
_entity.id
_entity.type
_entity.pdbx_description
1 polymer ?
#
loop_
_entity_poly.entity_id
_entity_poly.type
_entity_poly.pdbx_seq_one_letter_code
_entity_poly.pdbx_strand_id
1 'polypeptide(L)'
;MLAITSMDAESTLTVFLVFSTIMSTKVYCLQIGGLKESIHARPKPTVKGIRGRQSPWNIMGHHTPNLGKAQGWDPMNIQVPDNNPRIFYPMTNGADPNGGSDSTAELQLTINQAFEVASTDVLMEGVVDLGGVEVHLGGGQYVISKPLTIPDIGGGNVVIHGGTVRASNSFPADGFLLEMATTTLREEWTRVNGRLTESLAQPIYENVHLHDLLLDANYTGGGILLLNPLRVTISNCYITHFSTIGISVQGGHETLIHSSFLGQHITSGADPLEHTFSGTAILLSGNDNSVTDVVIFSAQTAIEVDGQANIITNAHCYNKASGLGGIGIVIRKGATLTRILGCYLDFTGIVLEETAEIIISNSFFLGDAYVLLKAIGDSPATVTGLNIAENIFHGNNNGVPIVQLQGNFSDIRQTCIDNNSATGMVNRCTRARATVTGYGSEWTVDFSQRLLFPSSIAHVHYSFYALPGREDVTHNSSGKFFPLHALHSVTSTSIKVTSDTPINATVSIYVDQSFQDEDTHDSFQPYLSSYL
;
A
#
# COMPACT_ATOMS: atom_id res chain seq x y z
N MET A 1 -15.34 -10.55 -31.59
CA MET A 1 -15.94 -11.39 -30.53
C MET A 1 -17.26 -10.75 -30.17
N LEU A 2 -18.37 -11.47 -30.27
CA LEU A 2 -19.70 -10.97 -29.91
C LEU A 2 -20.21 -11.86 -28.77
N ALA A 3 -20.50 -11.28 -27.61
CA ALA A 3 -21.11 -11.99 -26.48
C ALA A 3 -22.61 -11.64 -26.45
N ILE A 4 -23.45 -12.67 -26.50
CA ILE A 4 -24.91 -12.52 -26.36
C ILE A 4 -25.30 -13.21 -25.07
N THR A 5 -25.94 -12.47 -24.16
CA THR A 5 -26.45 -12.98 -22.89
C THR A 5 -27.97 -13.12 -22.95
N SER A 6 -28.47 -14.22 -22.41
CA SER A 6 -29.89 -14.52 -22.24
C SER A 6 -30.11 -14.98 -20.81
N MET A 7 -31.07 -14.36 -20.12
CA MET A 7 -31.54 -14.77 -18.79
C MET A 7 -32.93 -15.38 -18.93
N ASP A 8 -33.10 -16.61 -18.43
CA ASP A 8 -34.40 -17.23 -18.27
C ASP A 8 -34.92 -17.09 -16.83
N ALA A 9 -36.24 -17.31 -16.67
CA ALA A 9 -36.96 -17.07 -15.41
C ALA A 9 -36.51 -17.95 -14.22
N GLU A 10 -35.60 -18.89 -14.45
CA GLU A 10 -35.09 -19.82 -13.43
C GLU A 10 -33.70 -19.45 -12.89
N SER A 11 -33.21 -18.24 -13.15
CA SER A 11 -31.94 -17.72 -12.59
C SER A 11 -30.69 -18.45 -13.08
N THR A 12 -30.66 -18.85 -14.35
CA THR A 12 -29.47 -19.41 -15.00
C THR A 12 -28.92 -18.40 -16.01
N LEU A 13 -27.65 -18.01 -15.86
CA LEU A 13 -26.99 -17.19 -16.87
C LEU A 13 -26.35 -18.12 -17.91
N THR A 14 -26.81 -18.00 -19.16
CA THR A 14 -26.22 -18.72 -20.31
C THR A 14 -25.49 -17.73 -21.19
N VAL A 15 -24.19 -17.95 -21.41
CA VAL A 15 -23.33 -17.10 -22.25
C VAL A 15 -22.94 -17.87 -23.52
N PHE A 16 -23.23 -17.27 -24.68
CA PHE A 16 -22.80 -17.79 -25.97
C PHE A 16 -21.58 -17.02 -26.47
N LEU A 17 -20.49 -17.74 -26.73
CA LEU A 17 -19.27 -17.19 -27.32
C LEU A 17 -19.16 -17.64 -28.78
N VAL A 18 -19.22 -16.67 -29.70
CA VAL A 18 -19.09 -16.91 -31.14
C VAL A 18 -17.72 -16.44 -31.61
N PHE A 19 -16.93 -17.38 -32.12
CA PHE A 19 -15.66 -17.10 -32.77
C PHE A 19 -15.78 -17.34 -34.26
N SER A 20 -15.47 -16.30 -35.04
CA SER A 20 -15.45 -16.36 -36.50
C SER A 20 -14.03 -16.05 -37.00
N THR A 21 -13.49 -16.94 -37.83
CA THR A 21 -12.32 -16.66 -38.67
C THR A 21 -12.72 -16.75 -40.13
N ILE A 22 -11.84 -16.31 -41.05
CA ILE A 22 -12.09 -16.29 -42.50
C ILE A 22 -12.52 -17.67 -43.06
N MET A 23 -12.28 -18.77 -42.32
CA MET A 23 -12.51 -20.15 -42.78
C MET A 23 -13.52 -20.97 -41.93
N SER A 24 -13.96 -20.54 -40.74
CA SER A 24 -15.05 -21.23 -40.01
C SER A 24 -15.64 -20.40 -38.86
N THR A 25 -16.87 -20.72 -38.47
CA THR A 25 -17.50 -20.19 -37.25
C THR A 25 -17.77 -21.32 -36.26
N LYS A 26 -17.36 -21.14 -35.00
CA LYS A 26 -17.66 -22.06 -33.89
C LYS A 26 -18.40 -21.30 -32.77
N VAL A 27 -19.39 -21.97 -32.18
CA VAL A 27 -20.21 -21.44 -31.08
C VAL A 27 -20.00 -22.32 -29.86
N TYR A 28 -19.70 -21.69 -28.73
CA TYR A 28 -19.54 -22.35 -27.43
C TYR A 28 -20.61 -21.84 -26.46
N CYS A 29 -21.21 -22.76 -25.70
CA CYS A 29 -22.23 -22.46 -24.69
C CYS A 29 -21.65 -22.75 -23.31
N LEU A 30 -21.70 -21.76 -22.41
CA LEU A 30 -21.30 -21.91 -21.01
C LEU A 30 -22.51 -21.59 -20.12
N GLN A 31 -22.83 -22.50 -19.21
CA GLN A 31 -23.97 -22.40 -18.30
C GLN A 31 -23.45 -22.32 -16.86
N ILE A 32 -23.79 -21.23 -16.16
CA ILE A 32 -23.33 -20.97 -14.78
C ILE A 32 -24.54 -21.08 -13.85
N GLY A 33 -24.52 -22.07 -12.94
CA GLY A 33 -25.58 -22.31 -11.96
C GLY A 33 -25.36 -21.55 -10.64
N GLY A 34 -26.40 -20.85 -10.15
CA GLY A 34 -26.36 -20.09 -8.90
C GLY A 34 -26.73 -20.89 -7.64
N LEU A 35 -26.08 -20.57 -6.51
CA LEU A 35 -26.45 -21.01 -5.16
C LEU A 35 -27.74 -20.32 -4.69
N LYS A 36 -28.71 -21.10 -4.17
CA LYS A 36 -29.91 -20.59 -3.48
C LYS A 36 -29.65 -20.52 -1.97
N GLU A 37 -29.59 -19.30 -1.41
CA GLU A 37 -29.82 -19.08 0.01
C GLU A 37 -31.32 -18.89 0.28
N SER A 38 -31.88 -19.71 1.18
CA SER A 38 -33.27 -19.62 1.60
C SER A 38 -33.42 -18.75 2.85
N ILE A 39 -34.06 -17.59 2.70
CA ILE A 39 -34.54 -16.78 3.83
C ILE A 39 -35.82 -17.43 4.36
N HIS A 40 -35.84 -17.87 5.63
CA HIS A 40 -37.04 -18.34 6.32
C HIS A 40 -37.48 -17.34 7.39
N ALA A 41 -38.69 -16.81 7.20
CA ALA A 41 -39.40 -15.96 8.15
C ALA A 41 -39.85 -16.76 9.38
N ARG A 42 -39.67 -16.19 10.58
CA ARG A 42 -40.14 -16.75 11.87
C ARG A 42 -41.67 -16.67 12.01
N PRO A 43 -42.35 -17.68 12.58
CA PRO A 43 -43.68 -17.50 13.17
C PRO A 43 -43.60 -17.31 14.71
N LYS A 44 -44.51 -16.49 15.24
CA LYS A 44 -44.79 -16.27 16.68
C LYS A 44 -45.48 -17.49 17.33
N PRO A 45 -45.39 -17.65 18.66
CA PRO A 45 -45.71 -18.90 19.35
C PRO A 45 -47.19 -19.01 19.72
N THR A 46 -47.70 -20.24 19.80
CA THR A 46 -48.97 -20.57 20.46
C THR A 46 -48.74 -21.65 21.51
N VAL A 47 -49.25 -21.39 22.72
CA VAL A 47 -49.16 -22.24 23.91
C VAL A 47 -50.41 -23.13 24.03
N LYS A 48 -50.20 -24.43 24.30
CA LYS A 48 -51.05 -25.41 25.03
C LYS A 48 -50.28 -26.74 24.93
N GLY A 49 -49.90 -27.49 25.97
CA GLY A 49 -50.45 -27.70 27.30
C GLY A 49 -50.88 -29.17 27.42
N ILE A 50 -50.26 -29.91 28.37
CA ILE A 50 -50.76 -31.13 29.09
C ILE A 50 -49.90 -32.43 28.97
N ARG A 51 -49.15 -32.67 30.06
CA ARG A 51 -48.96 -33.89 30.92
C ARG A 51 -48.91 -35.32 30.30
N GLY A 52 -47.76 -35.98 30.50
CA GLY A 52 -47.52 -36.91 31.64
C GLY A 52 -47.54 -38.45 31.44
N ARG A 53 -46.54 -39.13 32.05
CA ARG A 53 -46.33 -40.55 32.46
C ARG A 53 -45.30 -41.35 31.63
N GLN A 54 -44.11 -41.66 32.17
CA GLN A 54 -43.68 -42.79 33.05
C GLN A 54 -43.45 -44.16 32.34
N SER A 55 -42.15 -44.44 32.02
CA SER A 55 -41.29 -45.63 32.29
C SER A 55 -41.74 -47.08 31.91
N PRO A 56 -40.91 -48.16 32.08
CA PRO A 56 -39.45 -48.42 31.92
C PRO A 56 -39.10 -49.78 31.21
N TRP A 57 -37.82 -50.23 31.29
CA TRP A 57 -37.22 -51.59 31.07
C TRP A 57 -36.60 -51.87 29.68
N ASN A 58 -35.54 -52.67 29.44
CA ASN A 58 -34.39 -53.24 30.18
C ASN A 58 -33.42 -53.91 29.15
N ILE A 59 -32.12 -53.92 29.44
CA ILE A 59 -31.09 -55.00 29.30
C ILE A 59 -31.05 -55.94 28.06
N MET A 60 -29.87 -55.98 27.40
CA MET A 60 -29.03 -57.15 27.02
C MET A 60 -27.80 -56.60 26.24
N GLY A 61 -26.54 -57.01 26.38
CA GLY A 61 -25.87 -58.13 27.03
C GLY A 61 -24.70 -58.62 26.15
N HIS A 62 -23.47 -58.53 26.67
CA HIS A 62 -22.26 -59.32 26.34
C HIS A 62 -21.51 -59.15 24.99
N HIS A 63 -20.23 -58.74 25.06
CA HIS A 63 -19.08 -59.65 25.09
C HIS A 63 -17.74 -58.92 25.30
N THR A 64 -17.00 -59.32 26.33
CA THR A 64 -15.56 -59.09 26.50
C THR A 64 -14.86 -60.45 26.70
N PRO A 65 -13.61 -60.61 26.25
CA PRO A 65 -12.69 -61.57 26.81
C PRO A 65 -11.61 -60.89 27.67
N ASN A 66 -11.52 -61.38 28.91
CA ASN A 66 -10.40 -61.34 29.87
C ASN A 66 -9.20 -62.16 29.32
N LEU A 67 -7.94 -62.13 29.79
CA LEU A 67 -7.21 -61.60 30.95
C LEU A 67 -5.70 -61.83 30.67
N GLY A 68 -4.80 -61.00 31.22
CA GLY A 68 -3.37 -61.31 31.32
C GLY A 68 -2.68 -60.42 32.36
N LYS A 69 -2.16 -61.03 33.43
CA LYS A 69 -1.66 -60.36 34.64
C LYS A 69 -0.20 -59.87 34.53
N ALA A 70 -0.01 -58.66 35.07
CA ALA A 70 1.07 -58.17 35.95
C ALA A 70 2.55 -58.24 35.50
N GLN A 71 3.21 -57.07 35.48
CA GLN A 71 4.47 -56.83 36.21
C GLN A 71 4.77 -55.33 36.28
N GLY A 72 5.22 -54.88 37.45
CA GLY A 72 5.26 -53.49 37.87
C GLY A 72 6.22 -52.61 37.09
N TRP A 73 5.77 -51.39 36.83
CA TRP A 73 6.61 -50.23 36.57
C TRP A 73 6.21 -49.18 37.62
N ASP A 74 7.21 -48.70 38.34
CA ASP A 74 7.17 -47.51 39.20
C ASP A 74 6.34 -46.41 38.52
N PRO A 75 5.48 -45.66 39.25
CA PRO A 75 5.00 -44.42 38.69
C PRO A 75 6.22 -43.52 38.52
N MET A 76 6.78 -43.49 37.30
CA MET A 76 7.58 -42.37 36.85
C MET A 76 6.79 -41.14 37.24
N ASN A 77 7.42 -40.38 38.14
CA ASN A 77 7.08 -39.04 38.51
C ASN A 77 6.93 -38.27 37.19
N ILE A 78 5.72 -38.22 36.62
CA ILE A 78 5.38 -37.26 35.58
C ILE A 78 5.48 -35.94 36.32
N GLN A 79 6.64 -35.31 36.21
CA GLN A 79 6.79 -33.90 36.47
C GLN A 79 5.73 -33.24 35.59
N VAL A 80 4.66 -32.79 36.24
CA VAL A 80 3.71 -31.84 35.67
C VAL A 80 4.57 -30.70 35.13
N PRO A 81 4.51 -30.34 33.84
CA PRO A 81 5.31 -29.24 33.33
C PRO A 81 5.00 -27.98 34.15
N ASP A 82 6.03 -27.23 34.50
CA ASP A 82 5.96 -25.99 35.27
C ASP A 82 4.74 -25.15 34.87
N ASN A 83 3.98 -24.72 35.89
CA ASN A 83 2.81 -23.84 35.82
C ASN A 83 3.16 -22.42 35.33
N ASN A 84 4.00 -22.26 34.29
CA ASN A 84 4.28 -20.95 33.72
C ASN A 84 3.18 -20.60 32.72
N PRO A 85 2.30 -19.63 33.03
CA PRO A 85 1.29 -19.21 32.08
C PRO A 85 1.97 -18.74 30.80
N ARG A 86 1.44 -19.17 29.65
CA ARG A 86 1.86 -18.68 28.32
C ARG A 86 0.98 -17.55 27.81
N ILE A 87 -0.13 -17.31 28.50
CA ILE A 87 -1.09 -16.25 28.21
C ILE A 87 -1.26 -15.42 29.48
N PHE A 88 -0.95 -14.13 29.38
CA PHE A 88 -0.98 -13.16 30.46
C PHE A 88 -2.13 -12.18 30.23
N TYR A 89 -2.95 -11.98 31.26
CA TYR A 89 -4.12 -11.10 31.20
C TYR A 89 -3.92 -9.91 32.14
N PRO A 90 -4.14 -8.65 31.70
CA PRO A 90 -4.02 -7.50 32.59
C PRO A 90 -4.89 -7.58 33.85
N MET A 91 -6.08 -8.17 33.73
CA MET A 91 -7.01 -8.36 34.85
C MET A 91 -6.45 -9.23 35.97
N THR A 92 -5.53 -10.17 35.70
CA THR A 92 -4.90 -10.98 36.77
C THR A 92 -3.97 -10.14 37.63
N ASN A 93 -3.45 -9.04 37.08
CA ASN A 93 -2.64 -8.06 37.78
C ASN A 93 -3.47 -6.89 38.35
N GLY A 94 -4.80 -6.92 38.23
CA GLY A 94 -5.70 -5.93 38.81
C GLY A 94 -6.07 -4.75 37.91
N ALA A 95 -5.71 -4.79 36.62
CA ALA A 95 -6.11 -3.76 35.66
C ALA A 95 -7.65 -3.65 35.59
N ASP A 96 -8.17 -2.43 35.41
CA ASP A 96 -9.60 -2.19 35.25
C ASP A 96 -10.01 -2.30 33.76
N PRO A 97 -10.70 -3.38 33.36
CA PRO A 97 -11.09 -3.59 31.96
C PRO A 97 -12.27 -2.72 31.53
N ASN A 98 -12.80 -1.84 32.39
CA ASN A 98 -13.90 -0.94 32.05
C ASN A 98 -13.42 0.50 31.79
N GLY A 99 -12.13 0.79 31.99
CA GLY A 99 -11.53 2.10 31.74
C GLY A 99 -11.95 3.17 32.75
N GLY A 100 -12.42 2.77 33.94
CA GLY A 100 -12.77 3.68 35.02
C GLY A 100 -11.56 4.17 35.82
N SER A 101 -10.49 3.37 35.89
CA SER A 101 -9.22 3.74 36.51
C SER A 101 -8.01 3.56 35.59
N ASP A 102 -6.95 4.30 35.89
CA ASP A 102 -5.64 4.12 35.25
C ASP A 102 -5.12 2.70 35.53
N SER A 103 -4.80 1.97 34.46
CA SER A 103 -4.32 0.58 34.47
C SER A 103 -2.86 0.46 34.02
N THR A 104 -2.13 1.57 33.94
CA THR A 104 -0.74 1.62 33.42
C THR A 104 0.17 0.64 34.14
N ALA A 105 0.14 0.62 35.48
CA ALA A 105 1.06 -0.20 36.27
C ALA A 105 0.78 -1.70 36.08
N GLU A 106 -0.49 -2.07 36.02
CA GLU A 106 -0.96 -3.45 35.91
C GLU A 106 -0.74 -3.99 34.49
N LEU A 107 -0.96 -3.17 33.46
CA LEU A 107 -0.61 -3.51 32.07
C LEU A 107 0.90 -3.66 31.90
N GLN A 108 1.70 -2.73 32.43
CA GLN A 108 3.16 -2.83 32.35
C GLN A 108 3.68 -4.06 33.08
N LEU A 109 3.13 -4.39 34.26
CA LEU A 109 3.48 -5.61 34.98
C LEU A 109 3.16 -6.86 34.17
N THR A 110 2.02 -6.88 33.47
CA THR A 110 1.61 -8.00 32.60
C THR A 110 2.58 -8.19 31.44
N ILE A 111 3.00 -7.09 30.80
CA ILE A 111 4.02 -7.13 29.73
C ILE A 111 5.35 -7.65 30.29
N ASN A 112 5.80 -7.13 31.43
CA ASN A 112 7.06 -7.58 32.04
C ASN A 112 7.05 -9.08 32.35
N GLN A 113 5.96 -9.59 32.95
CA GLN A 113 5.81 -11.02 33.23
C GLN A 113 5.86 -11.90 31.97
N ALA A 114 5.29 -11.43 30.86
CA ALA A 114 5.36 -12.15 29.58
C ALA A 114 6.79 -12.22 29.03
N PHE A 115 7.60 -11.19 29.23
CA PHE A 115 9.01 -11.14 28.80
C PHE A 115 9.98 -11.80 29.78
N GLU A 116 9.53 -12.14 30.99
CA GLU A 116 10.30 -12.94 31.97
C GLU A 116 10.17 -14.45 31.75
N VAL A 117 9.37 -14.89 30.78
CA VAL A 117 9.21 -16.31 30.49
C VAL A 117 10.54 -16.93 30.07
N ALA A 118 11.04 -17.82 30.92
CA ALA A 118 12.33 -18.47 30.72
C ALA A 118 12.32 -19.38 29.48
N SER A 119 13.34 -19.20 28.65
CA SER A 119 13.66 -20.05 27.51
C SER A 119 15.18 -20.08 27.32
N THR A 120 15.72 -21.20 26.88
CA THR A 120 17.13 -21.32 26.44
C THR A 120 17.28 -21.17 24.94
N ASP A 121 16.17 -21.15 24.21
CA ASP A 121 16.16 -21.03 22.76
C ASP A 121 16.29 -19.55 22.35
N VAL A 122 16.89 -19.34 21.18
CA VAL A 122 17.14 -18.01 20.62
C VAL A 122 16.61 -17.96 19.18
N LEU A 123 16.00 -16.85 18.80
CA LEU A 123 15.60 -16.60 17.40
C LEU A 123 16.83 -16.20 16.57
N MET A 124 17.65 -15.32 17.16
CA MET A 124 18.96 -14.92 16.66
C MET A 124 19.87 -14.53 17.84
N GLU A 125 21.15 -14.27 17.56
CA GLU A 125 22.08 -13.81 18.58
C GLU A 125 21.56 -12.55 19.27
N GLY A 126 21.39 -12.62 20.60
CA GLY A 126 20.88 -11.52 21.42
C GLY A 126 19.34 -11.46 21.55
N VAL A 127 18.58 -12.33 20.88
CA VAL A 127 17.11 -12.36 20.96
C VAL A 127 16.63 -13.71 21.48
N VAL A 128 16.13 -13.74 22.72
CA VAL A 128 15.54 -14.93 23.34
C VAL A 128 14.20 -15.25 22.69
N ASP A 129 13.97 -16.53 22.37
CA ASP A 129 12.66 -17.02 21.92
C ASP A 129 11.75 -17.22 23.14
N LEU A 130 10.72 -16.38 23.28
CA LEU A 130 9.78 -16.45 24.41
C LEU A 130 8.72 -17.55 24.24
N GLY A 131 8.75 -18.29 23.11
CA GLY A 131 7.94 -19.49 22.90
C GLY A 131 6.47 -19.20 22.62
N GLY A 132 6.16 -18.07 21.99
CA GLY A 132 4.80 -17.70 21.57
C GLY A 132 3.94 -17.21 22.73
N VAL A 133 4.53 -16.47 23.67
CA VAL A 133 3.77 -15.89 24.80
C VAL A 133 2.80 -14.82 24.32
N GLU A 134 1.66 -14.75 24.99
CA GLU A 134 0.59 -13.81 24.67
C GLU A 134 0.33 -12.85 25.82
N VAL A 135 0.26 -11.55 25.52
CA VAL A 135 -0.40 -10.54 26.36
C VAL A 135 -1.79 -10.32 25.78
N HIS A 136 -2.79 -10.96 26.39
CA HIS A 136 -4.17 -10.95 25.91
C HIS A 136 -5.01 -9.96 26.71
N LEU A 137 -5.51 -8.91 26.06
CA LEU A 137 -6.25 -7.82 26.72
C LEU A 137 -7.70 -8.18 27.09
N GLY A 138 -8.25 -9.25 26.50
CA GLY A 138 -9.47 -9.92 26.99
C GLY A 138 -10.76 -9.21 26.58
N GLY A 139 -10.71 -8.39 25.54
CA GLY A 139 -11.77 -7.47 25.14
C GLY A 139 -11.92 -6.26 26.08
N GLY A 140 -11.03 -6.10 27.06
CA GLY A 140 -11.07 -5.02 28.03
C GLY A 140 -10.77 -3.66 27.41
N GLN A 141 -11.25 -2.61 28.07
CA GLN A 141 -10.95 -1.22 27.79
C GLN A 141 -10.11 -0.66 28.93
N TYR A 142 -8.85 -0.35 28.65
CA TYR A 142 -7.93 0.11 29.67
C TYR A 142 -7.50 1.54 29.39
N VAL A 143 -7.48 2.36 30.43
CA VAL A 143 -6.97 3.74 30.38
C VAL A 143 -5.54 3.74 30.92
N ILE A 144 -4.62 4.43 30.26
CA ILE A 144 -3.22 4.56 30.68
C ILE A 144 -2.79 6.04 30.80
N SER A 145 -1.94 6.35 31.76
CA SER A 145 -1.35 7.69 31.95
C SER A 145 0.09 7.81 31.46
N LYS A 146 0.73 6.70 31.08
CA LYS A 146 2.09 6.67 30.54
C LYS A 146 2.20 5.60 29.45
N PRO A 147 3.18 5.72 28.54
CA PRO A 147 3.51 4.67 27.58
C PRO A 147 3.65 3.29 28.23
N LEU A 148 3.19 2.24 27.54
CA LEU A 148 3.52 0.86 27.85
C LEU A 148 4.77 0.47 27.05
N THR A 149 5.86 0.16 27.75
CA THR A 149 7.17 -0.08 27.13
C THR A 149 7.49 -1.57 27.14
N ILE A 150 7.94 -2.10 26.01
CA ILE A 150 8.48 -3.46 25.95
C ILE A 150 9.84 -3.49 26.67
N PRO A 151 10.12 -4.46 27.56
CA PRO A 151 11.30 -4.40 28.43
C PRO A 151 12.65 -4.39 27.69
N ASP A 152 13.66 -3.78 28.33
CA ASP A 152 15.05 -3.69 27.84
C ASP A 152 15.74 -5.04 27.67
N ILE A 153 15.24 -6.09 28.32
CA ILE A 153 15.77 -7.45 28.18
C ILE A 153 15.58 -8.00 26.76
N GLY A 154 14.70 -7.39 25.96
CA GLY A 154 14.39 -7.86 24.62
C GLY A 154 13.69 -9.21 24.63
N GLY A 155 13.57 -9.79 23.45
CA GLY A 155 12.91 -11.06 23.23
C GLY A 155 12.02 -11.02 22.01
N GLY A 156 11.66 -12.20 21.53
CA GLY A 156 10.81 -12.35 20.36
C GLY A 156 9.84 -13.50 20.47
N ASN A 157 9.06 -13.71 19.41
CA ASN A 157 7.96 -14.68 19.39
C ASN A 157 6.91 -14.34 20.47
N VAL A 158 6.37 -13.12 20.39
CA VAL A 158 5.40 -12.54 21.33
C VAL A 158 4.19 -11.99 20.60
N VAL A 159 3.02 -12.13 21.21
CA VAL A 159 1.76 -11.58 20.68
C VAL A 159 1.13 -10.65 21.71
N ILE A 160 0.68 -9.45 21.31
CA ILE A 160 -0.10 -8.52 22.14
C ILE A 160 -1.40 -8.21 21.40
N HIS A 161 -2.56 -8.56 22.00
CA HIS A 161 -3.80 -8.54 21.23
C HIS A 161 -5.11 -8.42 22.02
N GLY A 162 -6.19 -8.16 21.28
CA GLY A 162 -7.56 -8.45 21.70
C GLY A 162 -8.15 -7.50 22.73
N GLY A 163 -8.06 -6.18 22.52
CA GLY A 163 -8.65 -5.20 23.46
C GLY A 163 -8.42 -3.74 23.07
N THR A 164 -8.70 -2.84 24.02
CA THR A 164 -8.60 -1.40 23.82
C THR A 164 -7.66 -0.75 24.84
N VAL A 165 -6.75 0.08 24.36
CA VAL A 165 -5.89 0.95 25.19
C VAL A 165 -6.19 2.40 24.85
N ARG A 166 -6.50 3.21 25.86
CA ARG A 166 -6.78 4.65 25.70
C ARG A 166 -5.84 5.50 26.55
N ALA A 167 -5.31 6.56 25.97
CA ALA A 167 -4.63 7.59 26.73
C ALA A 167 -5.61 8.32 27.68
N SER A 168 -5.20 8.50 28.93
CA SER A 168 -5.87 9.40 29.87
C SER A 168 -5.59 10.87 29.52
N ASN A 169 -6.29 11.79 30.19
CA ASN A 169 -6.07 13.23 30.03
C ASN A 169 -4.70 13.71 30.54
N SER A 170 -3.97 12.88 31.29
CA SER A 170 -2.61 13.18 31.78
C SER A 170 -1.52 12.49 30.97
N PHE A 171 -1.87 11.79 29.89
CA PHE A 171 -0.91 11.07 29.06
C PHE A 171 0.02 12.07 28.33
N PRO A 172 1.34 11.80 28.28
CA PRO A 172 2.33 12.74 27.73
C PRO A 172 2.17 12.98 26.23
N ALA A 173 2.38 14.24 25.81
CA ALA A 173 2.19 14.67 24.42
C ALA A 173 3.24 14.12 23.43
N ASP A 174 4.36 13.64 23.93
CA ASP A 174 5.48 13.04 23.20
C ASP A 174 5.58 11.50 23.39
N GLY A 175 4.65 10.93 24.16
CA GLY A 175 4.56 9.48 24.37
C GLY A 175 3.80 8.76 23.26
N PHE A 176 4.03 7.45 23.15
CA PHE A 176 3.22 6.54 22.35
C PHE A 176 2.52 5.54 23.26
N LEU A 177 1.29 5.11 22.94
CA LEU A 177 0.56 4.16 23.77
C LEU A 177 1.35 2.86 23.98
N LEU A 178 2.01 2.36 22.92
CA LEU A 178 2.89 1.21 22.93
C LEU A 178 4.28 1.60 22.38
N GLU A 179 5.32 1.32 23.16
CA GLU A 179 6.72 1.61 22.79
C GLU A 179 7.55 0.32 22.80
N MET A 180 7.97 -0.12 21.61
CA MET A 180 9.03 -1.11 21.43
C MET A 180 10.35 -0.36 21.28
N ALA A 181 10.89 0.06 22.42
CA ALA A 181 12.05 0.90 22.50
C ALA A 181 12.80 0.57 23.78
N THR A 182 14.06 0.17 23.67
CA THR A 182 14.90 0.12 24.87
C THR A 182 15.09 1.52 25.43
N THR A 183 15.39 1.63 26.72
CA THR A 183 15.74 2.90 27.36
C THR A 183 16.80 3.66 26.56
N THR A 184 17.87 2.97 26.13
CA THR A 184 18.95 3.58 25.33
C THR A 184 18.49 4.04 23.95
N LEU A 185 17.69 3.24 23.24
CA LEU A 185 17.15 3.62 21.94
C LEU A 185 16.20 4.81 22.06
N ARG A 186 15.36 4.84 23.11
CA ARG A 186 14.42 5.93 23.38
C ARG A 186 15.13 7.23 23.71
N GLU A 187 16.19 7.18 24.52
CA GLU A 187 17.03 8.32 24.84
C GLU A 187 17.73 8.87 23.58
N GLU A 188 18.27 7.98 22.74
CA GLU A 188 18.88 8.40 21.48
C GLU A 188 17.87 9.05 20.55
N TRP A 189 16.73 8.37 20.32
CA TRP A 189 15.65 8.87 19.46
C TRP A 189 15.22 10.27 19.88
N THR A 190 15.09 10.50 21.19
CA THR A 190 14.78 11.82 21.74
C THR A 190 15.90 12.82 21.49
N ARG A 191 17.16 12.43 21.74
CA ARG A 191 18.35 13.28 21.56
C ARG A 191 18.54 13.76 20.12
N VAL A 192 18.21 12.93 19.13
CA VAL A 192 18.39 13.26 17.70
C VAL A 192 17.08 13.63 16.99
N ASN A 193 16.09 14.12 17.76
CA ASN A 193 14.81 14.64 17.25
C ASN A 193 14.04 13.65 16.38
N GLY A 194 13.86 12.43 16.89
CA GLY A 194 12.96 11.47 16.31
C GLY A 194 13.56 10.54 15.27
N ARG A 195 14.89 10.42 15.22
CA ARG A 195 15.65 9.56 14.30
C ARG A 195 16.54 8.59 15.07
N LEU A 196 17.06 7.56 14.43
CA LEU A 196 18.15 6.75 14.98
C LEU A 196 19.41 7.04 14.17
N THR A 197 20.58 7.12 14.82
CA THR A 197 21.86 7.15 14.11
C THR A 197 22.28 5.72 13.80
N GLU A 198 22.92 5.49 12.65
CA GLU A 198 23.26 4.17 12.07
C GLU A 198 24.13 3.23 12.95
N SER A 199 24.45 3.64 14.19
CA SER A 199 25.36 2.98 15.12
C SER A 199 24.68 2.16 16.21
N LEU A 200 23.37 1.94 16.16
CA LEU A 200 22.67 1.28 17.25
C LEU A 200 22.64 -0.24 17.11
N ALA A 201 22.72 -0.89 18.29
CA ALA A 201 22.94 -2.31 18.54
C ALA A 201 22.03 -3.24 17.71
N GLN A 202 22.44 -4.51 17.60
CA GLN A 202 21.63 -5.59 17.04
C GLN A 202 20.16 -5.48 17.49
N PRO A 203 19.17 -5.66 16.60
CA PRO A 203 17.76 -5.68 16.98
C PRO A 203 17.55 -6.66 18.15
N ILE A 204 16.88 -6.21 19.21
CA ILE A 204 16.60 -7.07 20.37
C ILE A 204 15.14 -7.53 20.45
N TYR A 205 14.31 -7.06 19.51
CA TYR A 205 12.91 -7.43 19.37
C TYR A 205 12.70 -8.05 18.00
N GLU A 206 12.23 -9.29 17.97
CA GLU A 206 12.02 -10.04 16.73
C GLU A 206 10.69 -10.80 16.74
N ASN A 207 9.99 -10.90 15.61
CA ASN A 207 8.79 -11.73 15.49
C ASN A 207 7.74 -11.37 16.57
N VAL A 208 7.43 -10.09 16.67
CA VAL A 208 6.41 -9.56 17.58
C VAL A 208 5.15 -9.22 16.79
N HIS A 209 3.99 -9.64 17.30
CA HIS A 209 2.69 -9.45 16.66
C HIS A 209 1.82 -8.54 17.52
N LEU A 210 1.42 -7.40 16.97
CA LEU A 210 0.44 -6.49 17.54
C LEU A 210 -0.83 -6.59 16.70
N HIS A 211 -1.91 -7.17 17.23
CA HIS A 211 -3.13 -7.32 16.44
C HIS A 211 -4.44 -7.25 17.21
N ASP A 212 -5.54 -6.98 16.50
CA ASP A 212 -6.88 -6.87 17.10
C ASP A 212 -6.95 -5.82 18.24
N LEU A 213 -6.24 -4.70 18.07
CA LEU A 213 -6.15 -3.63 19.06
C LEU A 213 -6.92 -2.39 18.61
N LEU A 214 -7.66 -1.78 19.54
CA LEU A 214 -8.07 -0.39 19.42
C LEU A 214 -7.13 0.47 20.26
N LEU A 215 -6.44 1.41 19.62
CA LEU A 215 -5.49 2.32 20.25
C LEU A 215 -6.02 3.76 20.10
N ASP A 216 -6.46 4.36 21.19
CA ASP A 216 -7.00 5.70 21.22
C ASP A 216 -6.07 6.65 21.97
N ALA A 217 -5.34 7.49 21.25
CA ALA A 217 -4.37 8.39 21.87
C ALA A 217 -5.03 9.64 22.47
N ASN A 218 -6.37 9.77 22.45
CA ASN A 218 -7.11 10.84 23.13
C ASN A 218 -6.61 12.27 22.80
N TYR A 219 -6.24 12.49 21.54
CA TYR A 219 -5.66 13.73 21.02
C TYR A 219 -4.37 14.17 21.72
N THR A 220 -3.61 13.22 22.25
CA THR A 220 -2.28 13.41 22.83
C THR A 220 -1.33 12.31 22.35
N GLY A 221 -0.04 12.62 22.19
CA GLY A 221 0.96 11.62 21.79
C GLY A 221 0.65 10.91 20.46
N GLY A 222 1.16 9.68 20.37
CA GLY A 222 1.03 8.78 19.23
C GLY A 222 0.52 7.38 19.60
N GLY A 223 0.37 6.50 18.60
CA GLY A 223 -0.12 5.13 18.79
C GLY A 223 0.99 4.14 19.14
N ILE A 224 1.79 3.76 18.15
CA ILE A 224 2.85 2.75 18.27
C ILE A 224 4.20 3.34 17.85
N LEU A 225 5.23 3.14 18.67
CA LEU A 225 6.62 3.45 18.34
C LEU A 225 7.45 2.17 18.30
N LEU A 226 8.13 1.91 17.18
CA LEU A 226 9.09 0.83 17.02
C LEU A 226 10.47 1.41 16.74
N LEU A 227 11.44 1.14 17.61
CA LEU A 227 12.83 1.53 17.44
C LEU A 227 13.70 0.31 17.18
N ASN A 228 14.29 0.26 15.99
CA ASN A 228 15.12 -0.82 15.47
C ASN A 228 14.49 -2.23 15.57
N PRO A 229 13.23 -2.41 15.12
CA PRO A 229 12.57 -3.72 15.15
C PRO A 229 13.11 -4.67 14.08
N LEU A 230 12.86 -5.97 14.24
CA LEU A 230 13.03 -6.96 13.20
C LEU A 230 11.77 -7.82 13.05
N ARG A 231 11.20 -7.95 11.85
CA ARG A 231 10.06 -8.86 11.58
C ARG A 231 8.87 -8.64 12.51
N VAL A 232 8.44 -7.39 12.67
CA VAL A 232 7.26 -7.04 13.49
C VAL A 232 6.02 -6.95 12.62
N THR A 233 4.91 -7.50 13.10
CA THR A 233 3.61 -7.44 12.40
C THR A 233 2.62 -6.62 13.20
N ILE A 234 2.04 -5.60 12.57
CA ILE A 234 0.92 -4.79 13.09
C ILE A 234 -0.29 -5.07 12.19
N SER A 235 -1.34 -5.68 12.72
CA SER A 235 -2.47 -6.10 11.89
C SER A 235 -3.84 -5.96 12.55
N ASN A 236 -4.87 -5.69 11.75
CA ASN A 236 -6.25 -5.54 12.26
C ASN A 236 -6.39 -4.57 13.44
N CYS A 237 -5.68 -3.43 13.38
CA CYS A 237 -5.71 -2.41 14.41
C CYS A 237 -6.62 -1.23 14.00
N TYR A 238 -7.25 -0.60 14.99
CA TYR A 238 -7.98 0.65 14.85
C TYR A 238 -7.28 1.73 15.69
N ILE A 239 -6.49 2.61 15.05
CA ILE A 239 -5.61 3.57 15.73
C ILE A 239 -6.13 4.99 15.50
N THR A 240 -6.56 5.65 16.57
CA THR A 240 -7.23 6.95 16.45
C THR A 240 -6.72 8.00 17.42
N HIS A 241 -7.05 9.26 17.11
CA HIS A 241 -6.83 10.41 17.99
C HIS A 241 -5.37 10.63 18.37
N PHE A 242 -4.41 10.25 17.54
CA PHE A 242 -3.01 10.67 17.72
C PHE A 242 -2.87 12.16 17.40
N SER A 243 -2.11 12.91 18.21
CA SER A 243 -1.73 14.30 17.88
C SER A 243 -0.41 14.38 17.11
N THR A 244 0.42 13.34 17.21
CA THR A 244 1.71 13.23 16.53
C THR A 244 1.66 12.18 15.42
N ILE A 245 2.03 10.93 15.74
CA ILE A 245 2.19 9.84 14.76
C ILE A 245 1.36 8.62 15.19
N GLY A 246 0.57 8.06 14.27
CA GLY A 246 -0.18 6.83 14.52
C GLY A 246 0.74 5.62 14.74
N ILE A 247 1.58 5.29 13.75
CA ILE A 247 2.63 4.28 13.83
C ILE A 247 3.95 4.89 13.35
N SER A 248 4.99 4.81 14.17
CA SER A 248 6.35 5.25 13.83
C SER A 248 7.30 4.06 13.84
N VAL A 249 7.93 3.77 12.70
CA VAL A 249 8.97 2.74 12.55
C VAL A 249 10.29 3.43 12.26
N GLN A 250 11.29 3.22 13.10
CA GLN A 250 12.59 3.89 13.02
C GLN A 250 13.72 2.88 12.99
N GLY A 251 14.54 2.90 11.93
CA GLY A 251 15.52 1.85 11.68
C GLY A 251 14.86 0.48 11.51
N GLY A 252 15.60 -0.59 11.80
CA GLY A 252 15.09 -1.95 11.70
C GLY A 252 14.78 -2.41 10.27
N HIS A 253 14.26 -3.62 10.17
CA HIS A 253 13.89 -4.26 8.90
C HIS A 253 12.60 -5.07 9.02
N GLU A 254 11.90 -5.23 7.90
CA GLU A 254 10.82 -6.22 7.74
C GLU A 254 9.59 -5.98 8.64
N THR A 255 9.20 -4.72 8.87
CA THR A 255 7.92 -4.42 9.56
C THR A 255 6.75 -4.55 8.57
N LEU A 256 5.73 -5.31 8.95
CA LEU A 256 4.50 -5.49 8.19
C LEU A 256 3.35 -4.76 8.90
N ILE A 257 2.75 -3.78 8.23
CA ILE A 257 1.57 -3.06 8.71
C ILE A 257 0.43 -3.37 7.75
N HIS A 258 -0.63 -4.04 8.22
CA HIS A 258 -1.70 -4.41 7.31
C HIS A 258 -3.11 -4.48 7.90
N SER A 259 -4.11 -4.44 7.02
CA SER A 259 -5.53 -4.66 7.36
C SER A 259 -6.02 -3.76 8.50
N SER A 260 -5.54 -2.51 8.55
CA SER A 260 -5.73 -1.62 9.70
C SER A 260 -6.34 -0.28 9.29
N PHE A 261 -6.97 0.39 10.26
CA PHE A 261 -7.57 1.71 10.09
C PHE A 261 -6.86 2.71 10.99
N LEU A 262 -6.44 3.85 10.42
CA LEU A 262 -5.74 4.90 11.17
C LEU A 262 -6.34 6.26 10.87
N GLY A 263 -6.62 7.06 11.91
CA GLY A 263 -6.98 8.44 11.68
C GLY A 263 -6.96 9.35 12.89
N GLN A 264 -6.49 10.58 12.71
CA GLN A 264 -6.41 11.55 13.79
C GLN A 264 -7.80 11.97 14.25
N HIS A 265 -8.74 12.22 13.33
CA HIS A 265 -10.12 12.59 13.66
C HIS A 265 -11.11 11.58 13.09
N ILE A 266 -12.08 11.13 13.88
CA ILE A 266 -13.11 10.19 13.39
C ILE A 266 -14.20 10.98 12.66
N THR A 267 -14.10 11.05 11.33
CA THR A 267 -15.05 11.77 10.47
C THR A 267 -15.34 10.99 9.19
N SER A 268 -16.43 11.31 8.52
CA SER A 268 -16.79 10.74 7.21
C SER A 268 -16.43 11.66 6.03
N GLY A 269 -15.47 12.57 6.23
CA GLY A 269 -15.09 13.60 5.25
C GLY A 269 -15.84 14.93 5.39
N ALA A 270 -15.33 15.98 4.71
CA ALA A 270 -15.85 17.35 4.74
C ALA A 270 -15.98 17.95 6.15
N ASP A 271 -15.07 17.58 7.06
CA ASP A 271 -15.03 18.16 8.39
C ASP A 271 -14.65 19.66 8.29
N PRO A 272 -15.43 20.59 8.85
CA PRO A 272 -15.08 22.02 8.85
C PRO A 272 -13.69 22.34 9.43
N LEU A 273 -13.16 21.47 10.28
CA LEU A 273 -11.85 21.58 10.92
C LEU A 273 -10.74 20.80 10.20
N GLU A 274 -11.00 20.25 9.00
CA GLU A 274 -9.98 19.48 8.26
C GLU A 274 -8.68 20.27 8.02
N HIS A 275 -8.78 21.58 7.86
CA HIS A 275 -7.62 22.47 7.75
C HIS A 275 -6.70 22.45 8.98
N THR A 276 -7.17 22.05 10.15
CA THR A 276 -6.39 21.96 11.39
C THR A 276 -5.75 20.59 11.62
N PHE A 277 -6.06 19.57 10.81
CA PHE A 277 -5.46 18.25 10.98
C PHE A 277 -3.94 18.36 10.78
N SER A 278 -3.20 17.66 11.65
CA SER A 278 -1.76 17.85 11.86
C SER A 278 -0.95 16.55 11.95
N GLY A 279 -1.59 15.43 12.27
CA GLY A 279 -0.91 14.17 12.54
C GLY A 279 -0.44 13.45 11.29
N THR A 280 0.54 12.56 11.45
CA THR A 280 0.98 11.59 10.43
C THR A 280 0.48 10.21 10.82
N ALA A 281 -0.22 9.48 9.94
CA ALA A 281 -0.74 8.17 10.35
C ALA A 281 0.36 7.10 10.41
N ILE A 282 1.23 7.01 9.40
CA ILE A 282 2.34 6.06 9.36
C ILE A 282 3.64 6.78 8.95
N LEU A 283 4.70 6.59 9.73
CA LEU A 283 6.06 7.02 9.41
C LEU A 283 6.99 5.80 9.30
N LEU A 284 7.60 5.61 8.14
CA LEU A 284 8.58 4.56 7.85
C LEU A 284 9.97 5.17 7.65
N SER A 285 10.77 5.20 8.70
CA SER A 285 12.18 5.63 8.69
C SER A 285 13.13 4.43 8.85
N GLY A 286 12.77 3.31 8.23
CA GLY A 286 13.54 2.07 8.17
C GLY A 286 13.39 1.42 6.79
N ASN A 287 14.08 0.30 6.59
CA ASN A 287 14.13 -0.36 5.28
C ASN A 287 13.25 -1.60 5.23
N ASP A 288 12.90 -2.03 4.02
CA ASP A 288 12.25 -3.32 3.74
C ASP A 288 10.88 -3.51 4.44
N ASN A 289 10.15 -2.43 4.72
CA ASN A 289 8.84 -2.51 5.35
C ASN A 289 7.71 -2.59 4.32
N SER A 290 6.57 -3.13 4.76
CA SER A 290 5.35 -3.23 3.95
C SER A 290 4.16 -2.59 4.65
N VAL A 291 3.41 -1.78 3.90
CA VAL A 291 2.09 -1.27 4.29
C VAL A 291 1.07 -1.80 3.30
N THR A 292 0.10 -2.60 3.76
CA THR A 292 -0.81 -3.34 2.87
C THR A 292 -2.25 -3.32 3.36
N ASP A 293 -3.21 -3.03 2.48
CA ASP A 293 -4.66 -3.04 2.82
C ASP A 293 -5.01 -2.16 4.04
N VAL A 294 -4.44 -0.95 4.10
CA VAL A 294 -4.70 0.01 5.18
C VAL A 294 -5.64 1.12 4.71
N VAL A 295 -6.47 1.60 5.63
CA VAL A 295 -7.34 2.75 5.40
C VAL A 295 -6.92 3.88 6.33
N ILE A 296 -6.58 5.03 5.76
CA ILE A 296 -6.09 6.18 6.50
C ILE A 296 -7.00 7.38 6.27
N PHE A 297 -7.45 7.97 7.36
CA PHE A 297 -8.44 9.04 7.34
C PHE A 297 -8.07 10.21 8.22
N SER A 298 -8.47 11.41 7.81
CA SER A 298 -8.46 12.62 8.63
C SER A 298 -7.14 12.93 9.35
N ALA A 299 -6.00 12.55 8.78
CA ALA A 299 -4.64 12.92 9.20
C ALA A 299 -4.07 14.00 8.26
N GLN A 300 -3.05 14.76 8.67
CA GLN A 300 -2.36 15.66 7.73
C GLN A 300 -1.61 14.88 6.65
N THR A 301 -0.84 13.88 7.07
CA THR A 301 -0.08 13.01 6.19
C THR A 301 -0.53 11.58 6.40
N ALA A 302 -0.88 10.84 5.33
CA ALA A 302 -1.26 9.45 5.49
C ALA A 302 -0.03 8.57 5.74
N ILE A 303 0.89 8.52 4.79
CA ILE A 303 2.11 7.71 4.87
C ILE A 303 3.32 8.58 4.52
N GLU A 304 4.29 8.62 5.42
CA GLU A 304 5.60 9.22 5.19
C GLU A 304 6.68 8.14 5.15
N VAL A 305 7.50 8.15 4.10
CA VAL A 305 8.62 7.21 3.92
C VAL A 305 9.93 7.99 3.85
N ASP A 306 10.81 7.72 4.82
CA ASP A 306 12.16 8.29 4.95
C ASP A 306 13.26 7.21 4.84
N GLY A 307 12.89 5.93 4.78
CA GLY A 307 13.79 4.79 4.54
C GLY A 307 13.63 4.16 3.15
N GLN A 308 14.54 3.26 2.79
CA GLN A 308 14.64 2.67 1.44
C GLN A 308 13.85 1.36 1.31
N ALA A 309 13.60 0.96 0.06
CA ALA A 309 13.09 -0.37 -0.31
C ALA A 309 11.71 -0.75 0.25
N ASN A 310 10.92 0.24 0.68
CA ASN A 310 9.59 0.02 1.24
C ASN A 310 8.55 -0.31 0.15
N ILE A 311 7.45 -0.96 0.53
CA ILE A 311 6.31 -1.20 -0.37
C ILE A 311 4.99 -0.80 0.29
N ILE A 312 4.18 -0.05 -0.46
CA ILE A 312 2.83 0.36 -0.08
C ILE A 312 1.88 -0.25 -1.10
N THR A 313 0.96 -1.10 -0.65
CA THR A 313 -0.04 -1.73 -1.51
C THR A 313 -1.45 -1.55 -0.99
N ASN A 314 -2.41 -1.28 -1.87
CA ASN A 314 -3.85 -1.18 -1.53
C ASN A 314 -4.18 -0.23 -0.38
N ALA A 315 -3.38 0.84 -0.19
CA ALA A 315 -3.67 1.85 0.81
C ALA A 315 -4.79 2.77 0.30
N HIS A 316 -5.83 2.97 1.10
CA HIS A 316 -6.86 3.98 0.86
C HIS A 316 -6.57 5.21 1.72
N CYS A 317 -6.11 6.28 1.09
CA CYS A 317 -5.82 7.55 1.73
C CYS A 317 -6.97 8.52 1.45
N TYR A 318 -7.82 8.76 2.45
CA TYR A 318 -8.78 9.88 2.47
C TYR A 318 -8.50 10.79 3.67
N ASN A 319 -7.21 11.10 3.83
CA ASN A 319 -6.74 12.04 4.82
C ASN A 319 -7.01 13.49 4.37
N LYS A 320 -6.47 14.49 5.09
CA LYS A 320 -6.58 15.91 4.73
C LYS A 320 -6.31 16.11 3.24
N ALA A 321 -7.21 16.79 2.55
CA ALA A 321 -7.12 17.03 1.11
C ALA A 321 -5.87 17.86 0.75
N SER A 322 -5.31 17.62 -0.43
CA SER A 322 -4.14 18.36 -0.91
C SER A 322 -4.39 19.85 -1.07
N GLY A 323 -5.62 20.24 -1.43
CA GLY A 323 -6.03 21.66 -1.47
C GLY A 323 -5.99 22.37 -0.11
N LEU A 324 -6.00 21.60 1.00
CA LEU A 324 -5.89 22.11 2.37
C LEU A 324 -4.47 21.92 2.95
N GLY A 325 -3.53 21.40 2.16
CA GLY A 325 -2.15 21.14 2.57
C GLY A 325 -1.90 19.76 3.15
N GLY A 326 -2.82 18.81 2.99
CA GLY A 326 -2.58 17.41 3.33
C GLY A 326 -1.86 16.63 2.22
N ILE A 327 -1.24 15.53 2.60
CA ILE A 327 -0.46 14.67 1.69
C ILE A 327 -0.87 13.22 1.92
N GLY A 328 -1.16 12.49 0.84
CA GLY A 328 -1.51 11.08 0.92
C GLY A 328 -0.26 10.29 1.25
N ILE A 329 0.67 10.25 0.30
CA ILE A 329 1.96 9.57 0.48
C ILE A 329 3.09 10.55 0.18
N VAL A 330 4.08 10.65 1.05
CA VAL A 330 5.32 11.38 0.78
C VAL A 330 6.52 10.45 0.84
N ILE A 331 7.31 10.48 -0.22
CA ILE A 331 8.62 9.82 -0.30
C ILE A 331 9.68 10.90 -0.14
N ARG A 332 10.43 10.85 0.96
CA ARG A 332 11.49 11.81 1.28
C ARG A 332 12.72 11.58 0.41
N LYS A 333 13.54 12.62 0.29
CA LYS A 333 14.82 12.55 -0.40
C LYS A 333 15.69 11.46 0.22
N GLY A 334 16.12 10.50 -0.60
CA GLY A 334 16.94 9.35 -0.18
C GLY A 334 16.16 8.06 0.08
N ALA A 335 14.83 8.11 0.16
CA ALA A 335 13.95 6.95 0.31
C ALA A 335 13.70 6.23 -1.04
N THR A 336 14.78 5.76 -1.67
CA THR A 336 14.78 5.10 -2.98
C THR A 336 14.19 3.69 -2.92
N LEU A 337 13.99 3.06 -4.09
CA LEU A 337 13.53 1.66 -4.23
C LEU A 337 12.12 1.39 -3.69
N THR A 338 11.33 2.45 -3.46
CA THR A 338 9.96 2.35 -2.93
C THR A 338 8.94 2.06 -4.03
N ARG A 339 7.99 1.16 -3.73
CA ARG A 339 6.90 0.75 -4.64
C ARG A 339 5.55 1.13 -4.05
N ILE A 340 4.71 1.82 -4.82
CA ILE A 340 3.35 2.23 -4.46
C ILE A 340 2.38 1.62 -5.47
N LEU A 341 1.59 0.66 -5.05
CA LEU A 341 0.81 -0.20 -5.94
C LEU A 341 -0.66 -0.25 -5.50
N GLY A 342 -1.61 -0.18 -6.43
CA GLY A 342 -3.02 -0.47 -6.12
C GLY A 342 -3.70 0.50 -5.14
N CYS A 343 -3.11 1.67 -4.89
CA CYS A 343 -3.59 2.58 -3.85
C CYS A 343 -4.80 3.40 -4.33
N TYR A 344 -5.65 3.82 -3.39
CA TYR A 344 -6.74 4.77 -3.65
C TYR A 344 -6.47 6.08 -2.91
N LEU A 345 -6.30 7.16 -3.68
CA LEU A 345 -5.95 8.49 -3.23
C LEU A 345 -7.17 9.42 -3.42
N ASP A 346 -7.89 9.70 -2.34
CA ASP A 346 -9.17 10.43 -2.34
C ASP A 346 -8.94 11.90 -1.94
N PHE A 347 -8.97 12.83 -2.90
CA PHE A 347 -8.65 14.27 -2.76
C PHE A 347 -7.24 14.60 -2.25
N THR A 348 -6.35 13.61 -2.19
CA THR A 348 -5.00 13.73 -1.65
C THR A 348 -3.98 13.12 -2.61
N GLY A 349 -2.77 13.67 -2.72
CA GLY A 349 -1.78 13.28 -3.71
C GLY A 349 -0.58 12.49 -3.17
N ILE A 350 0.35 12.21 -4.08
CA ILE A 350 1.68 11.68 -3.76
C ILE A 350 2.72 12.77 -3.97
N VAL A 351 3.65 12.94 -3.04
CA VAL A 351 4.79 13.84 -3.17
C VAL A 351 6.09 13.04 -3.19
N LEU A 352 6.89 13.23 -4.23
CA LEU A 352 8.21 12.62 -4.37
C LEU A 352 9.27 13.71 -4.25
N GLU A 353 10.04 13.70 -3.17
CA GLU A 353 11.17 14.61 -2.95
C GLU A 353 12.44 13.97 -3.53
N GLU A 354 13.01 14.55 -4.60
CA GLU A 354 14.23 14.05 -5.30
C GLU A 354 14.34 12.52 -5.37
N THR A 355 13.73 11.96 -6.41
CA THR A 355 13.41 10.54 -6.44
C THR A 355 14.33 9.71 -7.32
N ALA A 356 14.70 8.54 -6.83
CA ALA A 356 15.33 7.48 -7.61
C ALA A 356 14.64 6.13 -7.38
N GLU A 357 14.41 5.40 -8.47
CA GLU A 357 13.94 4.01 -8.48
C GLU A 357 12.58 3.80 -7.79
N ILE A 358 11.58 4.58 -8.20
CA ILE A 358 10.22 4.53 -7.63
C ILE A 358 9.22 4.02 -8.65
N ILE A 359 8.30 3.17 -8.20
CA ILE A 359 7.17 2.68 -9.01
C ILE A 359 5.86 3.17 -8.38
N ILE A 360 5.00 3.77 -9.20
CA ILE A 360 3.61 4.11 -8.87
C ILE A 360 2.72 3.49 -9.95
N SER A 361 1.96 2.45 -9.60
CA SER A 361 1.10 1.80 -10.58
C SER A 361 -0.23 1.28 -10.04
N ASN A 362 -1.16 1.07 -10.97
CA ASN A 362 -2.49 0.51 -10.71
C ASN A 362 -3.28 1.24 -9.61
N SER A 363 -2.99 2.53 -9.40
CA SER A 363 -3.62 3.33 -8.36
C SER A 363 -4.74 4.20 -8.92
N PHE A 364 -5.71 4.54 -8.07
CA PHE A 364 -6.82 5.43 -8.39
C PHE A 364 -6.66 6.76 -7.66
N PHE A 365 -6.71 7.87 -8.40
CA PHE A 365 -6.61 9.23 -7.89
C PHE A 365 -7.93 9.96 -8.15
N LEU A 366 -8.62 10.40 -7.10
CA LEU A 366 -9.89 11.10 -7.16
C LEU A 366 -9.76 12.55 -6.71
N GLY A 367 -10.57 13.44 -7.27
CA GLY A 367 -10.79 14.77 -6.73
C GLY A 367 -9.64 15.73 -7.02
N ASP A 368 -9.08 15.67 -8.23
CA ASP A 368 -7.87 16.40 -8.64
C ASP A 368 -6.59 15.98 -7.91
N ALA A 369 -6.57 14.81 -7.26
CA ALA A 369 -5.36 14.21 -6.71
C ALA A 369 -4.29 13.95 -7.80
N TYR A 370 -3.02 14.20 -7.48
CA TYR A 370 -1.90 14.18 -8.42
C TYR A 370 -0.62 13.63 -7.80
N VAL A 371 0.38 13.35 -8.64
CA VAL A 371 1.76 13.10 -8.22
C VAL A 371 2.60 14.36 -8.40
N LEU A 372 3.30 14.80 -7.36
CA LEU A 372 4.22 15.94 -7.38
C LEU A 372 5.66 15.47 -7.34
N LEU A 373 6.45 15.83 -8.35
CA LEU A 373 7.90 15.73 -8.28
C LEU A 373 8.45 17.05 -7.74
N LYS A 374 9.13 17.00 -6.59
CA LYS A 374 9.63 18.17 -5.88
C LYS A 374 11.15 18.13 -5.74
N ALA A 375 11.83 19.12 -6.31
CA ALA A 375 13.26 19.34 -6.11
C ALA A 375 13.53 19.90 -4.70
N ILE A 376 14.61 19.46 -4.05
CA ILE A 376 14.94 19.83 -2.66
C ILE A 376 16.31 20.52 -2.59
N GLY A 377 16.26 21.84 -2.44
CA GLY A 377 17.44 22.70 -2.38
C GLY A 377 17.66 23.46 -3.69
N ASP A 378 18.84 24.04 -3.83
CA ASP A 378 19.13 25.02 -4.90
C ASP A 378 19.75 24.39 -6.15
N SER A 379 20.23 23.14 -6.06
CA SER A 379 20.80 22.42 -7.20
C SER A 379 19.69 21.79 -8.05
N PRO A 380 19.86 21.71 -9.38
CA PRO A 380 18.93 20.98 -10.23
C PRO A 380 18.75 19.53 -9.76
N ALA A 381 17.50 19.11 -9.57
CA ALA A 381 17.17 17.77 -9.14
C ALA A 381 17.33 16.76 -10.29
N THR A 382 17.62 15.52 -9.90
CA THR A 382 17.70 14.35 -10.79
C THR A 382 16.47 13.49 -10.60
N VAL A 383 16.00 12.86 -11.68
CA VAL A 383 14.97 11.81 -11.65
C VAL A 383 15.52 10.59 -12.38
N THR A 384 15.68 9.48 -11.66
CA THR A 384 16.22 8.24 -12.21
C THR A 384 15.31 7.07 -11.87
N GLY A 385 15.03 6.17 -12.81
CA GLY A 385 14.30 4.93 -12.51
C GLY A 385 12.85 5.12 -12.04
N LEU A 386 12.22 6.25 -12.37
CA LEU A 386 10.84 6.55 -11.97
C LEU A 386 9.84 5.96 -12.97
N ASN A 387 8.89 5.16 -12.49
CA ASN A 387 7.78 4.64 -13.31
C ASN A 387 6.43 5.05 -12.71
N ILE A 388 5.66 5.86 -13.42
CA ILE A 388 4.28 6.23 -13.06
C ILE A 388 3.37 5.77 -14.20
N ALA A 389 2.75 4.61 -14.05
CA ALA A 389 1.99 3.99 -15.13
C ALA A 389 0.75 3.23 -14.67
N GLU A 390 -0.21 3.05 -15.58
CA GLU A 390 -1.41 2.23 -15.35
C GLU A 390 -2.31 2.77 -14.23
N ASN A 391 -2.24 4.07 -13.95
CA ASN A 391 -3.09 4.71 -12.96
C ASN A 391 -4.34 5.33 -13.60
N ILE A 392 -5.39 5.48 -12.80
CA ILE A 392 -6.64 6.16 -13.17
C ILE A 392 -6.72 7.46 -12.40
N PHE A 393 -6.85 8.58 -13.11
CA PHE A 393 -7.03 9.92 -12.54
C PHE A 393 -8.42 10.46 -12.90
N HIS A 394 -9.15 10.93 -11.89
CA HIS A 394 -10.47 11.55 -12.06
C HIS A 394 -10.52 12.89 -11.31
N GLY A 395 -10.62 13.98 -12.06
CA GLY A 395 -10.64 15.33 -11.52
C GLY A 395 -11.90 16.10 -11.87
N ASN A 396 -11.92 17.36 -11.43
CA ASN A 396 -13.08 18.25 -11.47
C ASN A 396 -13.06 19.23 -12.65
N ASN A 397 -12.20 19.02 -13.66
CA ASN A 397 -11.98 19.92 -14.80
C ASN A 397 -11.28 21.25 -14.45
N ASN A 398 -10.48 21.26 -13.37
CA ASN A 398 -9.73 22.45 -12.94
C ASN A 398 -8.40 22.64 -13.69
N GLY A 399 -8.11 21.82 -14.70
CA GLY A 399 -6.85 21.87 -15.46
C GLY A 399 -5.64 21.35 -14.69
N VAL A 400 -5.85 20.63 -13.58
CA VAL A 400 -4.79 20.05 -12.75
C VAL A 400 -4.07 18.93 -13.53
N PRO A 401 -2.74 18.99 -13.68
CA PRO A 401 -1.99 17.89 -14.29
C PRO A 401 -1.89 16.67 -13.38
N ILE A 402 -1.94 15.47 -13.96
CA ILE A 402 -1.80 14.19 -13.22
C ILE A 402 -0.42 14.03 -12.58
N VAL A 403 0.61 14.60 -13.22
CA VAL A 403 1.97 14.71 -12.67
C VAL A 403 2.44 16.14 -12.81
N GLN A 404 3.04 16.68 -11.76
CA GLN A 404 3.48 18.07 -11.65
C GLN A 404 4.96 18.14 -11.27
N LEU A 405 5.59 19.26 -11.62
CA LEU A 405 6.96 19.58 -11.22
C LEU A 405 6.95 20.79 -10.29
N GLN A 406 7.71 20.72 -9.19
CA GLN A 406 8.05 21.85 -8.35
C GLN A 406 9.58 21.95 -8.26
N GLY A 407 10.12 23.06 -8.76
CA GLY A 407 11.56 23.28 -8.85
C GLY A 407 12.16 22.82 -10.18
N ASN A 408 13.49 22.84 -10.27
CA ASN A 408 14.22 22.58 -11.50
C ASN A 408 14.74 21.15 -11.56
N PHE A 409 14.54 20.50 -12.70
CA PHE A 409 15.04 19.16 -13.00
C PHE A 409 15.90 19.23 -14.26
N SER A 410 17.12 18.69 -14.20
CA SER A 410 18.06 18.76 -15.33
C SER A 410 18.48 17.39 -15.87
N ASP A 411 18.26 16.33 -15.12
CA ASP A 411 18.78 15.00 -15.43
C ASP A 411 17.68 13.95 -15.26
N ILE A 412 17.17 13.45 -16.38
CA ILE A 412 16.01 12.54 -16.46
C ILE A 412 16.47 11.23 -17.09
N ARG A 413 16.67 10.20 -16.26
CA ARG A 413 17.13 8.88 -16.68
C ARG A 413 16.12 7.81 -16.34
N GLN A 414 16.04 6.77 -17.16
CA GLN A 414 15.22 5.58 -16.93
C GLN A 414 13.79 5.90 -16.40
N THR A 415 13.17 6.97 -16.90
CA THR A 415 11.92 7.52 -16.36
C THR A 415 10.77 7.36 -17.35
N CYS A 416 9.70 6.71 -16.90
CA CYS A 416 8.51 6.44 -17.69
C CYS A 416 7.27 6.94 -16.97
N ILE A 417 6.59 7.93 -17.57
CA ILE A 417 5.25 8.35 -17.17
C ILE A 417 4.36 8.13 -18.37
N ASP A 418 3.62 7.02 -18.37
CA ASP A 418 2.88 6.55 -19.55
C ASP A 418 1.71 5.65 -19.15
N ASN A 419 0.81 5.37 -20.08
CA ASN A 419 -0.34 4.47 -19.90
C ASN A 419 -1.24 4.83 -18.71
N ASN A 420 -1.35 6.11 -18.38
CA ASN A 420 -2.30 6.63 -17.38
C ASN A 420 -3.58 7.11 -18.05
N SER A 421 -4.73 6.85 -17.44
CA SER A 421 -6.03 7.38 -17.86
C SER A 421 -6.38 8.62 -17.05
N ALA A 422 -6.80 9.69 -17.70
CA ALA A 422 -7.15 10.94 -17.04
C ALA A 422 -8.49 11.47 -17.55
N THR A 423 -9.46 11.64 -16.65
CA THR A 423 -10.73 12.33 -16.92
C THR A 423 -10.79 13.59 -16.08
N GLY A 424 -11.09 14.74 -16.69
CA GLY A 424 -11.16 16.03 -15.98
C GLY A 424 -9.81 16.59 -15.50
N MET A 425 -8.70 16.01 -15.93
CA MET A 425 -7.33 16.40 -15.58
C MET A 425 -6.43 16.45 -16.83
N VAL A 426 -5.29 17.12 -16.74
CA VAL A 426 -4.32 17.21 -17.84
C VAL A 426 -3.36 16.02 -17.80
N ASN A 427 -3.40 15.19 -18.83
CA ASN A 427 -2.48 14.06 -18.95
C ASN A 427 -1.07 14.56 -19.32
N ARG A 428 -0.12 14.42 -18.39
CA ARG A 428 1.31 14.70 -18.59
C ARG A 428 2.08 13.39 -18.61
N CYS A 429 3.01 13.27 -19.55
CA CYS A 429 3.77 12.04 -19.79
C CYS A 429 5.24 12.34 -20.13
N THR A 430 6.09 11.32 -20.12
CA THR A 430 7.47 11.40 -20.65
C THR A 430 7.59 10.83 -22.06
N ARG A 431 6.51 10.24 -22.57
CA ARG A 431 6.45 9.64 -23.91
C ARG A 431 5.20 10.11 -24.62
N ALA A 432 5.35 10.64 -25.82
CA ALA A 432 4.21 11.16 -26.57
C ALA A 432 4.28 10.76 -28.04
N ARG A 433 3.11 10.49 -28.61
CA ARG A 433 2.93 10.24 -30.05
C ARG A 433 1.98 11.26 -30.67
N ALA A 434 2.31 11.72 -31.86
CA ALA A 434 1.43 12.56 -32.67
C ALA A 434 1.54 12.18 -34.14
N THR A 435 0.44 12.36 -34.88
CA THR A 435 0.39 12.17 -36.33
C THR A 435 -0.12 13.44 -36.97
N VAL A 436 0.58 13.91 -38.00
CA VAL A 436 0.19 15.06 -38.82
C VAL A 436 0.12 14.63 -40.28
N THR A 437 -0.91 15.06 -40.99
CA THR A 437 -1.12 14.74 -42.41
C THR A 437 -1.33 16.03 -43.19
N GLY A 438 -0.73 16.12 -44.37
CA GLY A 438 -0.92 17.26 -45.24
C GLY A 438 -0.03 17.26 -46.48
N TYR A 439 -0.35 18.12 -47.43
CA TYR A 439 0.49 18.43 -48.58
C TYR A 439 1.47 19.54 -48.25
N GLY A 440 2.75 19.29 -48.45
CA GLY A 440 3.80 20.28 -48.23
C GLY A 440 5.17 19.65 -48.22
N SER A 441 6.16 20.44 -47.80
CA SER A 441 7.54 19.98 -47.59
C SER A 441 7.94 19.97 -46.11
N GLU A 442 7.04 20.35 -45.21
CA GLU A 442 7.31 20.46 -43.78
C GLU A 442 6.11 20.01 -42.93
N TRP A 443 6.38 19.27 -41.86
CA TRP A 443 5.40 18.81 -40.88
C TRP A 443 5.95 19.02 -39.48
N THR A 444 5.33 19.92 -38.72
CA THR A 444 5.74 20.28 -37.35
C THR A 444 4.73 19.81 -36.33
N VAL A 445 5.21 19.26 -35.22
CA VAL A 445 4.41 18.91 -34.05
C VAL A 445 5.00 19.60 -32.82
N ASP A 446 4.14 20.13 -31.97
CA ASP A 446 4.47 20.62 -30.63
C ASP A 446 3.94 19.66 -29.57
N PHE A 447 4.82 19.18 -28.69
CA PHE A 447 4.50 18.29 -27.59
C PHE A 447 4.44 18.99 -26.22
N SER A 448 4.56 20.32 -26.16
CA SER A 448 4.60 21.13 -24.93
C SER A 448 3.43 20.90 -23.97
N GLN A 449 2.25 20.54 -24.49
CA GLN A 449 1.05 20.28 -23.69
C GLN A 449 0.98 18.86 -23.11
N ARG A 450 1.81 17.94 -23.61
CA ARG A 450 1.82 16.53 -23.18
C ARG A 450 3.06 16.19 -22.36
N LEU A 451 4.22 16.67 -22.79
CA LEU A 451 5.46 16.38 -22.10
C LEU A 451 5.51 17.04 -20.72
N LEU A 452 6.04 16.32 -19.74
CA LEU A 452 6.20 16.80 -18.37
C LEU A 452 7.40 17.76 -18.26
N PHE A 453 8.54 17.38 -18.83
CA PHE A 453 9.78 18.16 -18.72
C PHE A 453 9.92 19.15 -19.88
N PRO A 454 9.91 20.48 -19.67
CA PRO A 454 9.84 21.45 -20.77
C PRO A 454 11.10 21.52 -21.65
N SER A 455 12.23 20.98 -21.19
CA SER A 455 13.56 21.13 -21.82
C SER A 455 14.23 19.82 -22.23
N SER A 456 13.51 18.68 -22.20
CA SER A 456 14.11 17.35 -22.45
C SER A 456 13.37 16.56 -23.53
N ILE A 457 13.96 16.39 -24.71
CA ILE A 457 13.66 15.27 -25.61
C ILE A 457 14.99 14.57 -25.86
N ALA A 458 15.10 13.34 -25.37
CA ALA A 458 16.30 12.52 -25.51
C ALA A 458 16.25 11.71 -26.81
N HIS A 459 15.07 11.16 -27.16
CA HIS A 459 14.91 10.29 -28.32
C HIS A 459 13.71 10.69 -29.17
N VAL A 460 13.85 10.55 -30.48
CA VAL A 460 12.79 10.80 -31.46
C VAL A 460 12.77 9.69 -32.50
N HIS A 461 11.59 9.11 -32.70
CA HIS A 461 11.32 8.19 -33.80
C HIS A 461 10.23 8.80 -34.68
N TYR A 462 10.34 8.63 -35.99
CA TYR A 462 9.27 9.03 -36.90
C TYR A 462 9.07 8.00 -38.00
N SER A 463 7.85 7.96 -38.53
CA SER A 463 7.50 7.28 -39.77
C SER A 463 6.99 8.31 -40.76
N PHE A 464 7.38 8.14 -42.01
CA PHE A 464 6.99 9.00 -43.12
C PHE A 464 6.25 8.16 -44.15
N TYR A 465 4.95 8.37 -44.28
CA TYR A 465 4.13 7.70 -45.28
C TYR A 465 3.74 8.70 -46.37
N ALA A 466 4.46 8.65 -47.49
CA ALA A 466 4.10 9.36 -48.70
C ALA A 466 2.86 8.73 -49.32
N LEU A 467 1.78 9.50 -49.44
CA LEU A 467 0.59 9.04 -50.15
C LEU A 467 0.91 8.93 -51.65
N PRO A 468 0.59 7.82 -52.32
CA PRO A 468 0.73 7.72 -53.75
C PRO A 468 -0.03 8.89 -54.39
N GLY A 469 0.67 9.71 -55.17
CA GLY A 469 0.02 10.75 -55.95
C GLY A 469 -1.08 10.12 -56.78
N ARG A 470 -2.25 10.75 -56.82
CA ARG A 470 -3.28 10.43 -57.80
C ARG A 470 -2.59 10.57 -59.16
N GLU A 471 -2.42 9.46 -59.84
CA GLU A 471 -1.90 9.37 -61.20
C GLU A 471 -2.55 10.42 -62.09
N ASP A 472 -1.85 11.51 -62.38
CA ASP A 472 -1.94 12.14 -63.70
C ASP A 472 -0.78 11.55 -64.50
N VAL A 473 -0.98 10.28 -64.87
CA VAL A 473 -0.08 9.50 -65.71
C VAL A 473 -0.12 10.13 -67.11
N THR A 474 0.86 10.99 -67.38
CA THR A 474 1.45 11.04 -68.72
C THR A 474 2.85 10.44 -68.61
N HIS A 475 2.92 9.17 -68.99
CA HIS A 475 4.13 8.35 -69.07
C HIS A 475 5.28 9.10 -69.74
N ASN A 476 6.37 9.38 -69.01
CA ASN A 476 7.76 9.23 -69.49
C ASN A 476 8.83 9.67 -68.47
N SER A 477 8.74 9.21 -67.22
CA SER A 477 9.91 9.18 -66.35
C SER A 477 9.83 8.03 -65.35
N SER A 478 10.59 6.99 -65.67
CA SER A 478 10.90 5.86 -64.81
C SER A 478 11.61 6.30 -63.52
N GLY A 479 10.85 6.54 -62.46
CA GLY A 479 11.40 6.76 -61.13
C GLY A 479 10.33 6.61 -60.06
N LYS A 480 10.45 5.58 -59.21
CA LYS A 480 9.66 5.48 -57.97
C LYS A 480 10.01 6.70 -57.12
N PHE A 481 9.05 7.60 -56.92
CA PHE A 481 9.27 8.85 -56.20
C PHE A 481 9.25 8.58 -54.68
N PHE A 482 10.43 8.36 -54.11
CA PHE A 482 10.63 8.37 -52.67
C PHE A 482 11.28 9.72 -52.31
N PRO A 483 10.53 10.67 -51.71
CA PRO A 483 11.11 11.94 -51.31
C PRO A 483 12.22 11.72 -50.28
N LEU A 484 13.29 12.50 -50.37
CA LEU A 484 14.29 12.54 -49.30
C LEU A 484 13.68 13.30 -48.14
N HIS A 485 13.66 12.69 -46.96
CA HIS A 485 13.10 13.29 -45.76
C HIS A 485 14.12 13.34 -44.61
N ALA A 486 14.03 14.39 -43.79
CA ALA A 486 14.93 14.62 -42.67
C ALA A 486 14.17 15.04 -41.42
N LEU A 487 14.72 14.67 -40.26
CA LEU A 487 14.24 15.08 -38.95
C LEU A 487 15.02 16.32 -38.49
N HIS A 488 14.32 17.30 -37.96
CA HIS A 488 14.88 18.50 -37.34
C HIS A 488 14.22 18.74 -35.99
N SER A 489 15.02 19.06 -34.98
CA SER A 489 14.50 19.69 -33.76
C SER A 489 14.26 21.18 -34.03
N VAL A 490 13.11 21.70 -33.58
CA VAL A 490 12.77 23.13 -33.67
C VAL A 490 12.97 23.80 -32.32
N THR A 491 12.52 23.14 -31.25
CA THR A 491 12.72 23.53 -29.85
C THR A 491 12.94 22.27 -29.01
N SER A 492 13.10 22.42 -27.69
CA SER A 492 13.16 21.29 -26.75
C SER A 492 11.88 20.43 -26.68
N THR A 493 10.77 20.88 -27.28
CA THR A 493 9.46 20.19 -27.25
C THR A 493 8.78 20.11 -28.62
N SER A 494 9.37 20.69 -29.66
CA SER A 494 8.80 20.70 -31.02
C SER A 494 9.74 20.06 -32.04
N ILE A 495 9.17 19.16 -32.84
CA ILE A 495 9.86 18.37 -33.86
C ILE A 495 9.30 18.73 -35.22
N LYS A 496 10.18 18.90 -36.20
CA LYS A 496 9.85 19.12 -37.60
C LYS A 496 10.44 18.02 -38.48
N VAL A 497 9.61 17.43 -39.34
CA VAL A 497 10.06 16.56 -40.42
C VAL A 497 9.95 17.35 -41.73
N THR A 498 10.99 17.31 -42.54
CA THR A 498 11.05 17.98 -43.85
C THR A 498 11.17 16.97 -44.98
N SER A 499 10.80 17.39 -46.17
CA SER A 499 10.96 16.66 -47.43
C SER A 499 11.65 17.57 -48.46
N ASP A 500 12.48 17.01 -49.33
CA ASP A 500 13.11 17.73 -50.44
C ASP A 500 12.11 18.26 -51.48
N THR A 501 10.91 17.69 -51.50
CA THR A 501 9.86 17.99 -52.46
C THR A 501 8.48 18.03 -51.79
N PRO A 502 7.57 18.93 -52.24
CA PRO A 502 6.20 18.93 -51.76
C PRO A 502 5.48 17.63 -52.09
N ILE A 503 4.94 16.97 -51.06
CA ILE A 503 4.20 15.72 -51.22
C ILE A 503 3.05 15.67 -50.21
N ASN A 504 2.01 14.92 -50.51
CA ASN A 504 1.00 14.59 -49.52
C ASN A 504 1.53 13.44 -48.66
N ALA A 505 1.77 13.69 -47.37
CA ALA A 505 2.30 12.67 -46.48
C ALA A 505 1.58 12.65 -45.13
N THR A 506 1.59 11.47 -44.52
CA THR A 506 1.27 11.27 -43.10
C THR A 506 2.58 11.02 -42.36
N VAL A 507 2.89 11.91 -41.41
CA VAL A 507 4.07 11.81 -40.56
C VAL A 507 3.61 11.47 -39.14
N SER A 508 4.06 10.33 -38.61
CA SER A 508 3.84 9.98 -37.20
C SER A 508 5.14 10.10 -36.44
N ILE A 509 5.15 10.88 -35.37
CA ILE A 509 6.31 11.19 -34.52
C ILE A 509 6.06 10.62 -33.12
N TYR A 510 7.07 9.99 -32.57
CA TYR A 510 7.15 9.54 -31.19
C TYR A 510 8.37 10.18 -30.52
N VAL A 511 8.20 10.69 -29.31
CA VAL A 511 9.27 11.33 -28.52
C VAL A 511 9.36 10.70 -27.13
N ASP A 512 10.58 10.63 -26.58
CA ASP A 512 10.88 10.19 -25.21
C ASP A 512 11.82 11.22 -24.53
N GLN A 513 11.48 11.61 -23.30
CA GLN A 513 12.25 12.57 -22.50
C GLN A 513 13.38 11.95 -21.67
N SER A 514 13.40 10.62 -21.56
CA SER A 514 14.34 9.89 -20.72
C SER A 514 15.58 9.45 -21.50
N PHE A 515 16.74 9.66 -20.89
CA PHE A 515 17.98 9.01 -21.32
C PHE A 515 18.01 7.55 -20.85
N GLN A 516 18.64 6.69 -21.66
CA GLN A 516 19.09 5.36 -21.24
C GLN A 516 20.61 5.42 -21.07
N ASP A 517 21.16 4.70 -20.10
CA ASP A 517 22.61 4.66 -19.91
C ASP A 517 23.26 3.95 -21.11
N GLU A 518 24.26 4.59 -21.71
CA GLU A 518 24.93 4.14 -22.95
C GLU A 518 25.62 2.77 -22.81
N ASP A 519 25.80 2.25 -21.59
CA ASP A 519 26.43 0.96 -21.30
C ASP A 519 25.46 -0.25 -21.35
N THR A 520 24.16 -0.03 -21.57
CA THR A 520 23.21 -1.13 -21.80
C THR A 520 22.96 -1.30 -23.29
N HIS A 521 23.65 -2.26 -23.91
CA HIS A 521 23.29 -2.77 -25.23
C HIS A 521 21.95 -3.50 -25.18
N ASP A 522 20.84 -2.77 -25.10
CA ASP A 522 19.50 -3.35 -25.26
C ASP A 522 18.86 -2.88 -26.57
N SER A 523 18.77 -3.84 -27.49
CA SER A 523 17.94 -3.75 -28.68
C SER A 523 16.52 -3.36 -28.30
N PHE A 524 15.98 -2.35 -28.96
CA PHE A 524 14.54 -2.04 -29.00
C PHE A 524 13.74 -3.33 -29.29
N GLN A 525 13.25 -4.00 -28.26
CA GLN A 525 12.13 -4.93 -28.36
C GLN A 525 10.87 -4.13 -28.03
N PRO A 526 9.99 -3.85 -29.00
CA PRO A 526 8.70 -3.28 -28.67
C PRO A 526 7.97 -4.28 -27.76
N TYR A 527 7.46 -3.81 -26.63
CA TYR A 527 6.48 -4.50 -25.80
C TYR A 527 5.26 -4.84 -26.67
N LEU A 528 5.35 -5.95 -27.41
CA LEU A 528 4.20 -6.66 -27.92
C LEU A 528 3.62 -7.39 -26.70
N SER A 529 2.59 -6.78 -26.15
CA SER A 529 1.66 -7.41 -25.22
C SER A 529 1.33 -8.83 -25.70
N SER A 530 1.83 -9.83 -24.99
CA SER A 530 1.34 -11.20 -25.10
C SER A 530 -0.03 -11.27 -24.44
N TYR A 531 -1.07 -10.98 -25.22
CA TYR A 531 -2.40 -11.52 -24.97
C TYR A 531 -2.41 -12.97 -25.46
N LEU A 532 -2.35 -13.90 -24.51
CA LEU A 532 -2.93 -15.24 -24.59
C LEU A 532 -3.56 -15.58 -23.24
#